data_AF-A0A520GC01-F1
#
_entry.id   AF-A0A520GC01-F1
#
_cell.length_a   1.000
_cell.length_b   1.000
_cell.length_c   1.000
_cell.angle_alpha   90.00
_cell.angle_beta   90.00
_cell.angle_gamma   90.00
#
_symmetry.space_group_name_H-M   'P 1'
#
loop_
_entity.id
_entity.type
_entity.pdbx_description
1 polymer ?
#
loop_
_entity_poly.entity_id
_entity_poly.type
_entity_poly.pdbx_seq_one_letter_code
_entity_poly.pdbx_strand_id
1 'polypeptide(L)'
;MLMTPPKPAADLAAHTPMMAQYLGLKADHPDTLLFYRMGDFYELFWADAEKAARLLDITLTQRGQSAGQPVVMCGVPFHAVDTYLGRLIKLGESVAICEQVGEVGAGKGPVERKVVRVVTPGTLTDAELLADRSESLLLAVHAGARNFVGLAWLSVTGADLHLAECPADALEAWVARIAPSEVLYSAEVTPAFENRLKATRSAGTPFTLSLRPAWQFDGALGERKLADQLGSASLAAWNADGMANAHAAASALLGYAEHTQGRALTHLQRLVVERDGELIELPPTTRRNLELVQTLRGEDAPTLFSLLDSCMTGMGSRLLKRWLLAPRRERSEAQARLAAIAALQVAPIGSTALPWRALREQLKNTSDVERIAARIALRQVRPRELVALRLALAKAEQLAPMLPTAAPLLARITDDFAAPPGCGELLVSAIQPEPSALVRDGGVIATGHDAELDELRAIGDNCDAFLLKLEVQERERTGIANLRVQFNRVHGFYIEVTQSMLTKVPDNYRRRQTLKNAERFITPELKTFEDKALSAQDRALAREKFLY
;
A
#
# COMPACT_ATOMS: atom_id res chain seq x y z
N MET A 1 -6.12 -31.04 16.40
CA MET A 1 -5.32 -31.12 15.16
C MET A 1 -5.97 -32.18 14.27
N LEU A 2 -7.03 -31.82 13.56
CA LEU A 2 -7.67 -32.70 12.57
C LEU A 2 -7.36 -32.07 11.21
N MET A 3 -6.39 -32.66 10.51
CA MET A 3 -5.99 -32.26 9.17
C MET A 3 -7.17 -32.53 8.23
N THR A 4 -7.69 -31.47 7.62
CA THR A 4 -8.53 -31.55 6.43
C THR A 4 -7.79 -32.41 5.39
N PRO A 5 -8.44 -33.39 4.73
CA PRO A 5 -7.75 -34.17 3.70
C PRO A 5 -7.25 -33.24 2.60
N PRO A 6 -6.04 -33.44 2.06
CA PRO A 6 -5.56 -32.65 0.94
C PRO A 6 -6.55 -32.82 -0.23
N LYS A 7 -6.99 -31.69 -0.80
CA LYS A 7 -7.71 -31.66 -2.09
C LYS A 7 -6.92 -32.52 -3.08
N PRO A 8 -7.54 -33.36 -3.92
CA PRO A 8 -6.82 -34.13 -4.92
C PRO A 8 -6.00 -33.17 -5.77
N ALA A 9 -4.68 -33.34 -5.74
CA ALA A 9 -3.78 -32.56 -6.57
C ALA A 9 -4.19 -32.79 -8.02
N ALA A 10 -4.54 -31.72 -8.74
CA ALA A 10 -4.75 -31.82 -10.18
C ALA A 10 -3.51 -32.48 -10.80
N ASP A 11 -3.70 -33.40 -11.73
CA ASP A 11 -2.57 -33.98 -12.48
C ASP A 11 -1.98 -32.88 -13.38
N LEU A 12 -0.93 -32.22 -12.88
CA LEU A 12 -0.27 -31.12 -13.54
C LEU A 12 0.82 -31.58 -14.52
N ALA A 13 1.04 -32.90 -14.69
CA ALA A 13 2.14 -33.44 -15.51
C ALA A 13 2.00 -33.11 -17.01
N ALA A 14 0.77 -32.93 -17.49
CA ALA A 14 0.50 -32.54 -18.88
C ALA A 14 0.68 -31.04 -19.16
N HIS A 15 0.93 -30.23 -18.12
CA HIS A 15 1.14 -28.79 -18.24
C HIS A 15 2.62 -28.46 -18.39
N THR A 16 2.91 -27.35 -19.08
CA THR A 16 4.29 -26.83 -19.08
C THR A 16 4.69 -26.46 -17.64
N PRO A 17 5.99 -26.53 -17.27
CA PRO A 17 6.42 -26.22 -15.91
C PRO A 17 5.93 -24.85 -15.40
N MET A 18 5.85 -23.86 -16.28
CA MET A 18 5.34 -22.53 -15.94
C MET A 18 3.83 -22.54 -15.67
N MET A 19 3.04 -23.28 -16.47
CA MET A 19 1.59 -23.40 -16.24
C MET A 19 1.26 -24.25 -15.03
N ALA A 20 2.05 -25.29 -14.73
CA ALA A 20 1.90 -26.04 -13.49
C ALA A 20 2.12 -25.14 -12.26
N GLN A 21 3.15 -24.28 -12.29
CA GLN A 21 3.40 -23.29 -11.23
C GLN A 21 2.24 -22.28 -11.11
N TYR A 22 1.75 -21.73 -12.23
CA TYR A 22 0.60 -20.83 -12.22
C TYR A 22 -0.66 -21.50 -11.64
N LEU A 23 -1.00 -22.71 -12.08
CA LEU A 23 -2.19 -23.44 -11.62
C LEU A 23 -2.11 -23.79 -10.14
N GLY A 24 -0.92 -24.14 -9.64
CA GLY A 24 -0.69 -24.33 -8.20
C GLY A 24 -1.03 -23.08 -7.40
N LEU A 25 -0.49 -21.92 -7.81
CA LEU A 25 -0.78 -20.64 -7.15
C LEU A 25 -2.24 -20.20 -7.31
N LYS A 26 -2.84 -20.45 -8.48
CA LYS A 26 -4.25 -20.12 -8.74
C LYS A 26 -5.21 -20.99 -7.93
N ALA A 27 -4.84 -22.23 -7.60
CA ALA A 27 -5.65 -23.11 -6.77
C ALA A 27 -5.82 -22.57 -5.34
N ASP A 28 -4.85 -21.79 -4.85
CA ASP A 28 -4.93 -21.10 -3.56
C ASP A 28 -5.79 -19.82 -3.62
N HIS A 29 -6.04 -19.30 -4.84
CA HIS A 29 -6.77 -18.05 -5.11
C HIS A 29 -7.85 -18.24 -6.20
N PRO A 30 -8.81 -19.17 -6.05
CA PRO A 30 -9.73 -19.55 -7.12
C PRO A 30 -10.64 -18.39 -7.55
N ASP A 31 -11.13 -17.60 -6.60
CA ASP A 31 -12.11 -16.52 -6.83
C ASP A 31 -11.47 -15.14 -7.02
N THR A 32 -10.14 -15.05 -7.06
CA THR A 32 -9.36 -13.81 -7.13
C THR A 32 -8.55 -13.77 -8.41
N LEU A 33 -8.51 -12.63 -9.11
CA LEU A 33 -7.69 -12.50 -10.31
C LEU A 33 -6.20 -12.67 -9.94
N LEU A 34 -5.46 -13.50 -10.68
CA LEU A 34 -4.03 -13.71 -10.42
C LEU A 34 -3.18 -12.92 -11.43
N PHE A 35 -2.57 -11.82 -10.98
CA PHE A 35 -1.57 -11.09 -11.75
C PHE A 35 -0.22 -11.79 -11.62
N TYR A 36 0.16 -12.53 -12.65
CA TYR A 36 1.35 -13.38 -12.65
C TYR A 36 2.54 -12.69 -13.32
N ARG A 37 3.62 -12.40 -12.57
CA ARG A 37 4.80 -11.68 -13.07
C ARG A 37 5.54 -12.48 -14.15
N MET A 38 5.62 -11.90 -15.34
CA MET A 38 6.23 -12.46 -16.55
C MET A 38 7.11 -11.39 -17.23
N GLY A 39 8.39 -11.34 -16.86
CA GLY A 39 9.29 -10.29 -17.35
C GLY A 39 8.76 -8.91 -16.96
N ASP A 40 8.52 -8.03 -17.92
CA ASP A 40 7.98 -6.68 -17.70
C ASP A 40 6.44 -6.57 -17.71
N PHE A 41 5.73 -7.70 -17.65
CA PHE A 41 4.27 -7.73 -17.62
C PHE A 41 3.73 -8.47 -16.39
N TYR A 42 2.50 -8.14 -16.00
CA TYR A 42 1.64 -9.07 -15.28
C TYR A 42 0.68 -9.68 -16.28
N GLU A 43 0.70 -11.01 -16.37
CA GLU A 43 -0.16 -11.77 -17.26
C GLU A 43 -1.22 -12.53 -16.44
N LEU A 44 -2.38 -12.71 -17.06
CA LEU A 44 -3.48 -13.54 -16.56
C LEU A 44 -3.79 -14.60 -17.61
N PHE A 45 -4.31 -15.75 -17.19
CA PHE A 45 -4.59 -16.87 -18.08
C PHE A 45 -6.02 -17.40 -17.94
N TRP A 46 -6.56 -17.95 -19.03
CA TRP A 46 -7.90 -18.56 -19.14
C TRP A 46 -9.03 -17.65 -18.62
N ALA A 47 -9.85 -18.12 -17.68
CA ALA A 47 -11.01 -17.38 -17.18
C ALA A 47 -10.63 -16.02 -16.58
N ASP A 48 -9.47 -15.92 -15.92
CA ASP A 48 -8.96 -14.65 -15.41
C ASP A 48 -8.63 -13.69 -16.56
N ALA A 49 -8.05 -14.20 -17.65
CA ALA A 49 -7.74 -13.40 -18.83
C ALA A 49 -8.99 -12.86 -19.52
N GLU A 50 -10.00 -13.72 -19.73
CA GLU A 50 -11.28 -13.31 -20.34
C GLU A 50 -12.00 -12.26 -19.50
N LYS A 51 -12.04 -12.49 -18.18
CA LYS A 51 -12.64 -11.56 -17.23
C LYS A 51 -11.89 -10.23 -17.21
N ALA A 52 -10.56 -10.24 -17.08
CA ALA A 52 -9.75 -9.03 -17.04
C ALA A 52 -9.80 -8.27 -18.37
N ALA A 53 -9.75 -8.95 -19.51
CA ALA A 53 -9.88 -8.32 -20.83
C ALA A 53 -11.17 -7.52 -20.96
N ARG A 54 -12.30 -8.09 -20.53
CA ARG A 54 -13.61 -7.41 -20.54
C ARG A 54 -13.67 -6.22 -19.58
N LEU A 55 -13.15 -6.38 -18.36
CA LEU A 55 -13.25 -5.33 -17.32
C LEU A 55 -12.28 -4.17 -17.55
N LEU A 56 -11.11 -4.45 -18.10
CA LEU A 56 -10.03 -3.48 -18.29
C LEU A 56 -9.98 -2.89 -19.71
N ASP A 57 -10.77 -3.43 -20.63
CA ASP A 57 -10.74 -3.14 -22.06
C ASP A 57 -9.33 -3.31 -22.63
N ILE A 58 -8.77 -4.51 -22.45
CA ILE A 58 -7.44 -4.88 -22.95
C ILE A 58 -7.54 -6.08 -23.90
N THR A 59 -6.58 -6.17 -24.83
CA THR A 59 -6.58 -7.21 -25.85
C THR A 59 -6.41 -8.60 -25.24
N LEU A 60 -7.36 -9.48 -25.55
CA LEU A 60 -7.27 -10.92 -25.29
C LEU A 60 -6.48 -11.58 -26.43
N THR A 61 -5.48 -12.39 -26.09
CA THR A 61 -4.62 -13.11 -27.05
C THR A 61 -4.40 -14.56 -26.62
N GLN A 62 -3.63 -15.31 -27.41
CA GLN A 62 -3.28 -16.70 -27.12
C GLN A 62 -1.77 -16.89 -27.24
N ARG A 63 -1.17 -17.64 -26.32
CA ARG A 63 0.27 -17.95 -26.32
C ARG A 63 0.51 -19.43 -26.09
N GLY A 64 1.02 -20.11 -27.12
CA GLY A 64 1.41 -21.52 -27.02
C GLY A 64 0.25 -22.44 -26.66
N GLN A 65 0.59 -23.63 -26.16
CA GLN A 65 -0.37 -24.64 -25.73
C GLN A 65 0.07 -25.25 -24.39
N SER A 66 -0.90 -25.63 -23.56
CA SER A 66 -0.69 -26.39 -22.33
C SER A 66 -1.76 -27.46 -22.22
N ALA A 67 -1.35 -28.70 -21.89
CA ALA A 67 -2.27 -29.85 -21.88
C ALA A 67 -3.11 -30.00 -23.16
N GLY A 68 -2.51 -29.70 -24.33
CA GLY A 68 -3.16 -29.80 -25.65
C GLY A 68 -4.13 -28.67 -26.00
N GLN A 69 -4.32 -27.66 -25.14
CA GLN A 69 -5.19 -26.52 -25.42
C GLN A 69 -4.41 -25.20 -25.55
N PRO A 70 -4.82 -24.27 -26.43
CA PRO A 70 -4.26 -22.93 -26.49
C PRO A 70 -4.43 -22.20 -25.14
N VAL A 71 -3.35 -21.57 -24.66
CA VAL A 71 -3.44 -20.77 -23.43
C VAL A 71 -3.94 -19.37 -23.80
N VAL A 72 -5.20 -19.09 -23.44
CA VAL A 72 -5.79 -17.74 -23.53
C VAL A 72 -5.14 -16.85 -22.48
N MET A 73 -4.72 -15.65 -22.87
CA MET A 73 -4.02 -14.72 -21.99
C MET A 73 -4.34 -13.25 -22.28
N CYS A 74 -4.16 -12.41 -21.27
CA CYS A 74 -4.03 -10.96 -21.43
C CYS A 74 -2.97 -10.47 -20.44
N GLY A 75 -2.49 -9.24 -20.59
CA GLY A 75 -1.52 -8.71 -19.66
C GLY A 75 -1.44 -7.20 -19.65
N VAL A 76 -0.87 -6.68 -18.57
CA VAL A 76 -0.64 -5.24 -18.36
C VAL A 76 0.84 -4.99 -18.08
N PRO A 77 1.41 -3.87 -18.56
CA PRO A 77 2.79 -3.52 -18.27
C PRO A 77 2.99 -3.31 -16.77
N PHE A 78 4.12 -3.79 -16.24
CA PHE A 78 4.53 -3.64 -14.84
C PHE A 78 4.35 -2.21 -14.32
N HIS A 79 4.90 -1.25 -15.05
CA HIS A 79 4.97 0.15 -14.65
C HIS A 79 3.61 0.84 -14.64
N ALA A 80 2.58 0.22 -15.22
CA ALA A 80 1.22 0.74 -15.27
C ALA A 80 0.25 -0.04 -14.36
N VAL A 81 0.73 -1.04 -13.61
CA VAL A 81 -0.12 -1.98 -12.86
C VAL A 81 -1.11 -1.29 -11.93
N ASP A 82 -0.68 -0.24 -11.22
CA ASP A 82 -1.51 0.47 -10.23
C ASP A 82 -2.75 1.09 -10.86
N THR A 83 -2.65 1.61 -12.09
CA THR A 83 -3.80 2.15 -12.83
C THR A 83 -4.84 1.07 -13.14
N TYR A 84 -4.41 -0.15 -13.48
CA TYR A 84 -5.31 -1.27 -13.75
C TYR A 84 -5.90 -1.83 -12.47
N LEU A 85 -5.11 -1.92 -11.40
CA LEU A 85 -5.59 -2.30 -10.07
C LEU A 85 -6.67 -1.34 -9.59
N GLY A 86 -6.47 -0.03 -9.74
CA GLY A 86 -7.47 0.97 -9.32
C GLY A 86 -8.81 0.80 -10.04
N ARG A 87 -8.80 0.38 -11.32
CA ARG A 87 -10.03 0.07 -12.06
C ARG A 87 -10.70 -1.21 -11.59
N LEU A 88 -9.94 -2.30 -11.40
CA LEU A 88 -10.46 -3.57 -10.91
C LEU A 88 -11.08 -3.42 -9.52
N ILE A 89 -10.41 -2.70 -8.62
CA ILE A 89 -10.89 -2.51 -7.26
C ILE A 89 -12.17 -1.67 -7.22
N LYS A 90 -12.29 -0.62 -8.05
CA LYS A 90 -13.55 0.13 -8.21
C LYS A 90 -14.71 -0.72 -8.71
N LEU A 91 -14.41 -1.80 -9.45
CA LEU A 91 -15.39 -2.79 -9.91
C LEU A 91 -15.63 -3.91 -8.87
N GLY A 92 -14.97 -3.85 -7.71
CA GLY A 92 -15.10 -4.84 -6.65
C GLY A 92 -14.28 -6.12 -6.87
N GLU A 93 -13.28 -6.09 -7.75
CA GLU A 93 -12.46 -7.27 -8.04
C GLU A 93 -11.20 -7.29 -7.17
N SER A 94 -10.99 -8.40 -6.47
CA SER A 94 -9.74 -8.65 -5.73
C SER A 94 -8.68 -9.22 -6.67
N VAL A 95 -7.42 -8.84 -6.43
CA VAL A 95 -6.28 -9.23 -7.27
C VAL A 95 -5.11 -9.74 -6.43
N ALA A 96 -4.69 -10.98 -6.66
CA ALA A 96 -3.47 -11.55 -6.10
C ALA A 96 -2.27 -11.17 -6.97
N ILE A 97 -1.24 -10.57 -6.37
CA ILE A 97 -0.01 -10.16 -7.07
C ILE A 97 1.05 -11.22 -6.83
N CYS A 98 1.42 -11.92 -7.90
CA CYS A 98 2.44 -12.95 -7.88
C CYS A 98 3.74 -12.42 -8.47
N GLU A 99 4.81 -12.44 -7.68
CA GLU A 99 6.14 -11.98 -8.04
C GLU A 99 7.13 -13.13 -8.19
N GLN A 100 8.23 -12.87 -8.90
CA GLN A 100 9.39 -13.74 -8.94
C GLN A 100 10.18 -13.59 -7.64
N VAL A 101 10.49 -14.72 -7.01
CA VAL A 101 11.28 -14.81 -5.78
C VAL A 101 12.52 -15.65 -6.04
N GLY A 102 13.67 -15.24 -5.51
CA GLY A 102 14.96 -15.91 -5.73
C GLY A 102 15.71 -15.40 -6.96
N GLU A 103 16.90 -15.97 -7.18
CA GLU A 103 17.81 -15.54 -8.25
C GLU A 103 17.41 -16.11 -9.62
N VAL A 104 17.31 -15.22 -10.61
CA VAL A 104 17.01 -15.59 -12.00
C VAL A 104 18.20 -16.36 -12.58
N GLY A 105 18.00 -17.63 -12.94
CA GLY A 105 19.03 -18.46 -13.58
C GLY A 105 19.86 -19.34 -12.64
N ALA A 106 19.60 -19.33 -11.33
CA ALA A 106 20.30 -20.17 -10.36
C ALA A 106 19.97 -21.68 -10.46
N GLY A 107 18.98 -22.08 -11.27
CA GLY A 107 18.55 -23.48 -11.41
C GLY A 107 17.94 -23.84 -12.77
N LYS A 108 17.77 -25.16 -13.02
CA LYS A 108 17.02 -25.68 -14.18
C LYS A 108 15.52 -25.61 -13.91
N GLY A 109 14.84 -24.63 -14.51
CA GLY A 109 13.39 -24.49 -14.42
C GLY A 109 12.94 -23.02 -14.39
N PRO A 110 11.62 -22.76 -14.37
CA PRO A 110 11.11 -21.41 -14.13
C PRO A 110 11.51 -20.93 -12.73
N VAL A 111 11.81 -19.63 -12.62
CA VAL A 111 12.10 -18.96 -11.33
C VAL A 111 10.94 -19.20 -10.37
N GLU A 112 11.26 -19.38 -9.08
CA GLU A 112 10.24 -19.53 -8.05
C GLU A 112 9.34 -18.29 -8.03
N ARG A 113 8.05 -18.50 -7.78
CA ARG A 113 7.06 -17.44 -7.73
C ARG A 113 6.17 -17.58 -6.53
N LYS A 114 5.84 -16.44 -5.92
CA LYS A 114 4.97 -16.37 -4.74
C LYS A 114 4.00 -15.22 -4.88
N VAL A 115 2.78 -15.43 -4.39
CA VAL A 115 1.85 -14.33 -4.14
C VAL A 115 2.40 -13.52 -2.97
N VAL A 116 2.80 -12.28 -3.24
CA VAL A 116 3.41 -11.39 -2.25
C VAL A 116 2.39 -10.50 -1.54
N ARG A 117 1.25 -10.25 -2.19
CA ARG A 117 0.13 -9.49 -1.63
C ARG A 117 -1.17 -9.82 -2.35
N VAL A 118 -2.29 -9.66 -1.65
CA VAL A 118 -3.64 -9.70 -2.24
C VAL A 118 -4.26 -8.33 -2.05
N VAL A 119 -4.57 -7.65 -3.15
CA VAL A 119 -5.20 -6.33 -3.14
C VAL A 119 -6.70 -6.52 -3.18
N THR A 120 -7.40 -6.07 -2.14
CA THR A 120 -8.87 -6.18 -2.03
C THR A 120 -9.50 -4.82 -1.78
N PRO A 121 -10.79 -4.60 -2.13
CA PRO A 121 -11.45 -3.32 -1.95
C PRO A 121 -11.47 -2.79 -0.50
N GLY A 122 -11.47 -3.68 0.51
CA GLY A 122 -11.43 -3.30 1.92
C GLY A 122 -10.03 -3.17 2.53
N THR A 123 -8.97 -3.55 1.83
CA THR A 123 -7.61 -3.62 2.39
C THR A 123 -6.59 -2.76 1.64
N LEU A 124 -7.08 -1.68 1.01
CA LEU A 124 -6.25 -0.74 0.26
C LEU A 124 -5.35 0.10 1.17
N THR A 125 -4.07 0.15 0.82
CA THR A 125 -3.04 0.98 1.49
C THR A 125 -2.32 1.92 0.53
N ASP A 126 -2.30 1.59 -0.76
CA ASP A 126 -1.62 2.38 -1.81
C ASP A 126 -2.34 3.72 -2.06
N ALA A 127 -1.57 4.81 -2.06
CA ALA A 127 -2.12 6.15 -2.26
C ALA A 127 -2.72 6.33 -3.67
N GLU A 128 -2.21 5.62 -4.66
CA GLU A 128 -2.70 5.63 -6.04
C GLU A 128 -4.09 4.98 -6.17
N LEU A 129 -4.44 4.06 -5.27
CA LEU A 129 -5.68 3.30 -5.30
C LEU A 129 -6.80 3.92 -4.45
N LEU A 130 -6.44 4.79 -3.50
CA LEU A 130 -7.35 5.35 -2.52
C LEU A 130 -7.41 6.88 -2.64
N ALA A 131 -8.57 7.41 -3.04
CA ALA A 131 -8.76 8.84 -3.13
C ALA A 131 -8.45 9.53 -1.79
N ASP A 132 -7.87 10.74 -1.84
CA ASP A 132 -7.33 11.44 -0.68
C ASP A 132 -8.37 11.63 0.44
N ARG A 133 -9.63 11.88 0.05
CA ARG A 133 -10.76 12.15 0.97
C ARG A 133 -11.65 10.94 1.26
N SER A 134 -11.24 9.74 0.84
CA SER A 134 -12.00 8.50 1.06
C SER A 134 -11.28 7.55 2.02
N GLU A 135 -12.05 6.69 2.68
CA GLU A 135 -11.53 5.56 3.45
C GLU A 135 -12.00 4.27 2.80
N SER A 136 -11.11 3.28 2.76
CA SER A 136 -11.46 1.90 2.46
C SER A 136 -11.69 1.21 3.80
N LEU A 137 -12.93 0.75 4.02
CA LEU A 137 -13.36 0.12 5.25
C LEU A 137 -13.63 -1.36 5.01
N LEU A 138 -13.01 -2.21 5.81
CA LEU A 138 -13.27 -3.64 5.87
C LEU A 138 -14.19 -3.91 7.06
N LEU A 139 -15.30 -4.59 6.82
CA LEU A 139 -16.24 -5.02 7.86
C LEU A 139 -16.29 -6.54 7.90
N ALA A 140 -16.29 -7.13 9.09
CA ALA A 140 -16.65 -8.51 9.30
C ALA A 140 -17.98 -8.59 10.04
N VAL A 141 -18.84 -9.52 9.62
CA VAL A 141 -20.13 -9.79 10.25
C VAL A 141 -20.20 -11.24 10.71
N HIS A 142 -20.59 -11.43 11.97
CA HIS A 142 -20.80 -12.75 12.57
C HIS A 142 -22.25 -12.93 12.97
N ALA A 143 -22.94 -13.88 12.34
CA ALA A 143 -24.30 -14.25 12.72
C ALA A 143 -24.26 -15.08 14.01
N GLY A 144 -24.59 -14.43 15.14
CA GLY A 144 -24.54 -15.00 16.47
C GLY A 144 -25.82 -15.73 16.89
N ALA A 145 -25.82 -16.20 18.13
CA ALA A 145 -27.01 -16.81 18.74
C ALA A 145 -28.10 -15.77 19.04
N ARG A 146 -29.35 -16.24 19.23
CA ARG A 146 -30.49 -15.43 19.68
C ARG A 146 -30.80 -14.20 18.80
N ASN A 147 -30.53 -14.31 17.49
CA ASN A 147 -30.79 -13.24 16.51
C ASN A 147 -29.97 -11.96 16.73
N PHE A 148 -28.76 -12.10 17.27
CA PHE A 148 -27.76 -11.03 17.35
C PHE A 148 -26.66 -11.22 16.31
N VAL A 149 -26.05 -10.10 15.91
CA VAL A 149 -24.95 -10.04 14.96
C VAL A 149 -23.80 -9.30 15.60
N GLY A 150 -22.62 -9.89 15.53
CA GLY A 150 -21.37 -9.24 15.87
C GLY A 150 -20.78 -8.52 14.67
N LEU A 151 -20.31 -7.30 14.89
CA LEU A 151 -19.69 -6.46 13.88
C LEU A 151 -18.28 -6.08 14.35
N ALA A 152 -17.33 -6.15 13.43
CA ALA A 152 -16.00 -5.59 13.64
C ALA A 152 -15.53 -4.93 12.34
N TRP A 153 -15.01 -3.71 12.40
CA TRP A 153 -14.51 -3.05 11.20
C TRP A 153 -13.29 -2.16 11.48
N LEU A 154 -12.52 -1.91 10.42
CA LEU A 154 -11.35 -1.06 10.45
C LEU A 154 -11.09 -0.46 9.06
N SER A 155 -10.29 0.59 9.02
CA SER A 155 -9.51 0.92 7.82
C SER A 155 -8.09 0.42 8.02
N VAL A 156 -7.53 -0.30 7.04
CA VAL A 156 -6.13 -0.75 7.12
C VAL A 156 -5.16 0.43 7.20
N THR A 157 -5.56 1.59 6.67
CA THR A 157 -4.77 2.83 6.77
C THR A 157 -5.02 3.66 8.03
N GLY A 158 -5.97 3.28 8.88
CA GLY A 158 -6.29 3.96 10.14
C GLY A 158 -5.71 3.24 11.36
N ALA A 159 -5.85 3.85 12.53
CA ALA A 159 -5.38 3.29 13.81
C ALA A 159 -6.49 2.64 14.65
N ASP A 160 -7.75 2.72 14.19
CA ASP A 160 -8.94 2.37 14.96
C ASP A 160 -9.52 1.03 14.50
N LEU A 161 -9.79 0.16 15.45
CA LEU A 161 -10.64 -1.00 15.30
C LEU A 161 -11.95 -0.75 16.05
N HIS A 162 -13.06 -0.98 15.37
CA HIS A 162 -14.38 -0.76 15.93
C HIS A 162 -15.11 -2.09 16.15
N LEU A 163 -15.88 -2.18 17.22
CA LEU A 163 -16.76 -3.30 17.54
C LEU A 163 -18.20 -2.82 17.78
N ALA A 164 -19.16 -3.66 17.41
CA ALA A 164 -20.54 -3.50 17.84
C ALA A 164 -21.24 -4.86 17.89
N GLU A 165 -22.30 -4.94 18.69
CA GLU A 165 -23.28 -6.02 18.59
C GLU A 165 -24.65 -5.39 18.37
N CYS A 166 -25.42 -5.94 17.44
CA CYS A 166 -26.76 -5.46 17.16
C CYS A 166 -27.74 -6.62 16.93
N PRO A 167 -29.04 -6.39 17.12
CA PRO A 167 -30.07 -7.29 16.59
C PRO A 167 -29.91 -7.48 15.07
N ALA A 168 -30.25 -8.67 14.57
CA ALA A 168 -30.00 -8.99 13.16
C ALA A 168 -30.80 -8.13 12.17
N ASP A 169 -31.97 -7.62 12.57
CA ASP A 169 -32.81 -6.69 11.80
C ASP A 169 -32.29 -5.25 11.74
N ALA A 170 -31.29 -4.92 12.57
CA ALA A 170 -30.59 -3.63 12.50
C ALA A 170 -29.37 -3.67 11.56
N LEU A 171 -28.97 -4.85 11.07
CA LEU A 171 -27.72 -5.04 10.33
C LEU A 171 -27.61 -4.12 9.11
N GLU A 172 -28.67 -3.97 8.34
CA GLU A 172 -28.71 -3.14 7.13
C GLU A 172 -28.45 -1.67 7.44
N ALA A 173 -29.00 -1.17 8.56
CA ALA A 173 -28.75 0.19 9.02
C ALA A 173 -27.29 0.37 9.46
N TRP A 174 -26.71 -0.62 10.13
CA TRP A 174 -25.28 -0.62 10.49
C TRP A 174 -24.38 -0.65 9.26
N VAL A 175 -24.64 -1.51 8.28
CA VAL A 175 -23.86 -1.59 7.03
C VAL A 175 -23.95 -0.28 6.25
N ALA A 176 -25.15 0.32 6.14
CA ALA A 176 -25.31 1.61 5.47
C ALA A 176 -24.62 2.76 6.22
N ARG A 177 -24.57 2.69 7.56
CA ARG A 177 -23.90 3.66 8.42
C ARG A 177 -22.38 3.59 8.30
N ILE A 178 -21.83 2.38 8.35
CA ILE A 178 -20.40 2.08 8.23
C ILE A 178 -19.92 2.34 6.80
N ALA A 179 -20.75 2.03 5.80
CA ALA A 179 -20.44 2.13 4.38
C ALA A 179 -19.12 1.39 4.02
N PRO A 180 -19.02 0.07 4.30
CA PRO A 180 -17.81 -0.69 4.03
C PRO A 180 -17.54 -0.78 2.53
N SER A 181 -16.27 -0.94 2.16
CA SER A 181 -15.87 -1.30 0.80
C SER A 181 -15.93 -2.83 0.58
N GLU A 182 -15.76 -3.60 1.65
CA GLU A 182 -15.76 -5.06 1.64
C GLU A 182 -16.35 -5.61 2.95
N VAL A 183 -17.14 -6.67 2.83
CA VAL A 183 -17.81 -7.35 3.95
C VAL A 183 -17.43 -8.82 3.99
N LEU A 184 -16.82 -9.25 5.09
CA LEU A 184 -16.49 -10.64 5.40
C LEU A 184 -17.66 -11.32 6.11
N TYR A 185 -17.98 -12.55 5.71
CA TYR A 185 -19.00 -13.36 6.37
C TYR A 185 -18.64 -14.85 6.36
N SER A 186 -19.17 -15.60 7.33
CA SER A 186 -18.90 -17.03 7.49
C SER A 186 -19.59 -17.87 6.40
N ALA A 187 -18.93 -18.96 5.98
CA ALA A 187 -19.51 -19.95 5.07
C ALA A 187 -20.63 -20.80 5.68
N GLU A 188 -20.77 -20.79 7.01
CA GLU A 188 -21.80 -21.54 7.73
C GLU A 188 -22.99 -20.67 8.15
N VAL A 189 -23.13 -19.46 7.60
CA VAL A 189 -24.34 -18.66 7.82
C VAL A 189 -25.55 -19.32 7.16
N THR A 190 -26.74 -19.04 7.69
CA THR A 190 -27.98 -19.55 7.08
C THR A 190 -28.18 -18.93 5.68
N PRO A 191 -28.83 -19.64 4.73
CA PRO A 191 -29.15 -19.09 3.42
C PRO A 191 -29.97 -17.79 3.50
N ALA A 192 -30.83 -17.66 4.52
CA ALA A 192 -31.60 -16.45 4.76
C ALA A 192 -30.71 -15.25 5.12
N PHE A 193 -29.69 -15.47 5.96
CA PHE A 193 -28.72 -14.43 6.33
C PHE A 193 -27.83 -14.04 5.15
N GLU A 194 -27.37 -15.01 4.37
CA GLU A 194 -26.60 -14.73 3.16
C GLU A 194 -27.41 -13.92 2.14
N ASN A 195 -28.67 -14.29 1.92
CA ASN A 195 -29.58 -13.56 1.03
C ASN A 195 -29.83 -12.13 1.53
N ARG A 196 -29.92 -11.93 2.85
CA ARG A 196 -30.00 -10.60 3.46
C ARG A 196 -28.78 -9.76 3.08
N LEU A 197 -27.56 -10.26 3.27
CA LEU A 197 -26.33 -9.56 2.88
C LEU A 197 -26.29 -9.22 1.38
N LYS A 198 -26.68 -10.17 0.52
CA LYS A 198 -26.77 -9.97 -0.93
C LYS A 198 -27.80 -8.90 -1.31
N ALA A 199 -28.92 -8.83 -0.59
CA ALA A 199 -29.93 -7.80 -0.78
C ALA A 199 -29.44 -6.43 -0.31
N THR A 200 -28.78 -6.35 0.87
CA THR A 200 -28.16 -5.10 1.38
C THR A 200 -27.17 -4.53 0.38
N ARG A 201 -26.34 -5.39 -0.24
CA ARG A 201 -25.38 -5.00 -1.29
C ARG A 201 -26.07 -4.40 -2.51
N SER A 202 -27.23 -4.94 -2.90
CA SER A 202 -27.97 -4.50 -4.09
C SER A 202 -28.82 -3.24 -3.85
N ALA A 203 -29.15 -2.94 -2.59
CA ALA A 203 -30.10 -1.88 -2.21
C ALA A 203 -29.45 -0.54 -1.83
N GLY A 204 -28.10 -0.44 -1.80
CA GLY A 204 -27.42 0.73 -1.26
C GLY A 204 -25.93 0.83 -1.60
N THR A 205 -25.10 1.16 -0.59
CA THR A 205 -23.65 1.37 -0.71
C THR A 205 -22.97 0.18 -1.42
N PRO A 206 -22.24 0.40 -2.52
CA PRO A 206 -21.56 -0.69 -3.20
C PRO A 206 -20.42 -1.24 -2.33
N PHE A 207 -20.53 -2.51 -1.96
CA PHE A 207 -19.48 -3.26 -1.27
C PHE A 207 -19.33 -4.65 -1.87
N THR A 208 -18.17 -5.27 -1.62
CA THR A 208 -17.93 -6.67 -2.03
C THR A 208 -18.19 -7.63 -0.88
N LEU A 209 -18.58 -8.85 -1.22
CA LEU A 209 -18.81 -9.92 -0.26
C LEU A 209 -17.68 -10.94 -0.35
N SER A 210 -17.06 -11.23 0.79
CA SER A 210 -15.93 -12.15 0.88
C SER A 210 -16.28 -13.29 1.85
N LEU A 211 -16.58 -14.46 1.27
CA LEU A 211 -16.94 -15.68 2.00
C LEU A 211 -15.71 -16.25 2.70
N ARG A 212 -15.76 -16.45 4.01
CA ARG A 212 -14.64 -16.94 4.83
C ARG A 212 -15.02 -18.22 5.60
N PRO A 213 -14.07 -19.15 5.84
CA PRO A 213 -14.33 -20.35 6.63
C PRO A 213 -14.85 -20.04 8.05
N ALA A 214 -15.78 -20.84 8.56
CA ALA A 214 -16.43 -20.59 9.84
C ALA A 214 -15.46 -20.55 11.04
N TRP A 215 -14.41 -21.37 11.02
CA TRP A 215 -13.39 -21.40 12.07
C TRP A 215 -12.64 -20.07 12.25
N GLN A 216 -12.68 -19.17 11.26
CA GLN A 216 -12.10 -17.83 11.39
C GLN A 216 -12.93 -16.93 12.30
N PHE A 217 -14.22 -17.24 12.50
CA PHE A 217 -15.15 -16.49 13.34
C PHE A 217 -15.26 -17.14 14.73
N ASP A 218 -14.15 -17.16 15.47
CA ASP A 218 -14.09 -17.70 16.82
C ASP A 218 -14.00 -16.55 17.84
N GLY A 219 -14.98 -16.50 18.75
CA GLY A 219 -15.08 -15.42 19.75
C GLY A 219 -13.95 -15.41 20.77
N ALA A 220 -13.51 -16.58 21.24
CA ALA A 220 -12.43 -16.66 22.23
C ALA A 220 -11.07 -16.33 21.61
N LEU A 221 -10.85 -16.73 20.35
CA LEU A 221 -9.67 -16.33 19.58
C LEU A 221 -9.68 -14.83 19.32
N GLY A 222 -10.82 -14.25 18.95
CA GLY A 222 -10.96 -12.83 18.69
C GLY A 222 -10.66 -11.97 19.92
N GLU A 223 -11.19 -12.37 21.08
CA GLU A 223 -10.91 -11.71 22.35
C GLU A 223 -9.41 -11.70 22.66
N ARG A 224 -8.75 -12.85 22.53
CA ARG A 224 -7.30 -12.98 22.74
C ARG A 224 -6.52 -12.12 21.76
N LYS A 225 -6.84 -12.17 20.47
CA LYS A 225 -6.18 -11.34 19.44
C LYS A 225 -6.31 -9.85 19.74
N LEU A 226 -7.49 -9.39 20.16
CA LEU A 226 -7.71 -7.99 20.53
C LEU A 226 -6.92 -7.61 21.77
N ALA A 227 -6.91 -8.47 22.80
CA ALA A 227 -6.16 -8.26 24.03
C ALA A 227 -4.64 -8.18 23.75
N ASP A 228 -4.12 -9.10 22.94
CA ASP A 228 -2.72 -9.12 22.50
C ASP A 228 -2.37 -7.87 21.68
N GLN A 229 -3.22 -7.48 20.72
CA GLN A 229 -3.03 -6.28 19.89
C GLN A 229 -2.97 -4.99 20.71
N LEU A 230 -3.78 -4.90 21.78
CA LEU A 230 -3.84 -3.73 22.66
C LEU A 230 -2.86 -3.81 23.85
N GLY A 231 -2.12 -4.91 23.98
CA GLY A 231 -1.19 -5.13 25.10
C GLY A 231 -1.89 -5.19 26.47
N SER A 232 -3.12 -5.71 26.54
CA SER A 232 -3.95 -5.76 27.75
C SER A 232 -4.26 -7.20 28.17
N ALA A 233 -4.49 -7.43 29.46
CA ALA A 233 -4.93 -8.72 29.99
C ALA A 233 -6.44 -8.98 29.78
N SER A 234 -7.24 -7.94 29.53
CA SER A 234 -8.69 -8.00 29.29
C SER A 234 -9.17 -6.82 28.44
N LEU A 235 -10.42 -6.88 27.97
CA LEU A 235 -11.02 -5.81 27.16
C LEU A 235 -11.92 -4.87 27.98
N ALA A 236 -11.87 -4.98 29.31
CA ALA A 236 -12.66 -4.20 30.27
C ALA A 236 -12.53 -2.69 30.09
N ALA A 237 -11.30 -2.22 29.85
CA ALA A 237 -11.00 -0.79 29.72
C ALA A 237 -11.74 -0.11 28.57
N TRP A 238 -12.15 -0.89 27.56
CA TRP A 238 -12.92 -0.42 26.40
C TRP A 238 -14.41 -0.75 26.50
N ASN A 239 -14.85 -1.36 27.61
CA ASN A 239 -16.18 -1.95 27.77
C ASN A 239 -16.52 -2.97 26.67
N ALA A 240 -15.52 -3.74 26.24
CA ALA A 240 -15.66 -4.78 25.23
C ALA A 240 -15.74 -6.20 25.81
N ASP A 241 -15.64 -6.37 27.14
CA ASP A 241 -15.80 -7.69 27.75
C ASP A 241 -17.18 -8.29 27.45
N GLY A 242 -17.20 -9.60 27.16
CA GLY A 242 -18.44 -10.33 26.93
C GLY A 242 -19.12 -10.11 25.58
N MET A 243 -18.52 -9.32 24.67
CA MET A 243 -19.03 -9.11 23.31
C MET A 243 -18.65 -10.26 22.36
N ALA A 244 -19.04 -11.50 22.72
CA ALA A 244 -18.56 -12.72 22.06
C ALA A 244 -18.82 -12.75 20.54
N ASN A 245 -19.93 -12.18 20.06
CA ASN A 245 -20.21 -12.16 18.62
C ASN A 245 -19.30 -11.14 17.91
N ALA A 246 -19.10 -9.96 18.51
CA ALA A 246 -18.17 -8.96 17.97
C ALA A 246 -16.72 -9.46 17.99
N HIS A 247 -16.32 -10.20 19.02
CA HIS A 247 -15.01 -10.85 19.06
C HIS A 247 -14.86 -11.87 17.93
N ALA A 248 -15.89 -12.68 17.65
CA ALA A 248 -15.86 -13.61 16.53
C ALA A 248 -15.69 -12.89 15.18
N ALA A 249 -16.40 -11.77 14.97
CA ALA A 249 -16.20 -10.92 13.81
C ALA A 249 -14.77 -10.34 13.76
N ALA A 250 -14.23 -9.88 14.89
CA ALA A 250 -12.88 -9.32 14.99
C ALA A 250 -11.79 -10.35 14.67
N SER A 251 -11.96 -11.60 15.09
CA SER A 251 -11.05 -12.70 14.74
C SER A 251 -10.89 -12.84 13.22
N ALA A 252 -12.02 -12.89 12.50
CA ALA A 252 -12.03 -13.01 11.05
C ALA A 252 -11.49 -11.74 10.37
N LEU A 253 -11.86 -10.55 10.88
CA LEU A 253 -11.40 -9.26 10.39
C LEU A 253 -9.88 -9.13 10.44
N LEU A 254 -9.29 -9.34 11.62
CA LEU A 254 -7.85 -9.24 11.85
C LEU A 254 -7.13 -10.31 11.05
N GLY A 255 -7.58 -11.57 11.12
CA GLY A 255 -6.94 -12.66 10.36
C GLY A 255 -6.96 -12.43 8.85
N TYR A 256 -8.04 -11.85 8.31
CA TYR A 256 -8.11 -11.52 6.88
C TYR A 256 -7.21 -10.36 6.51
N ALA A 257 -7.24 -9.26 7.26
CA ALA A 257 -6.41 -8.10 6.98
C ALA A 257 -4.92 -8.41 7.14
N GLU A 258 -4.54 -9.22 8.13
CA GLU A 258 -3.15 -9.72 8.28
C GLU A 258 -2.74 -10.59 7.10
N HIS A 259 -3.63 -11.45 6.61
CA HIS A 259 -3.37 -12.31 5.47
C HIS A 259 -3.19 -11.52 4.16
N THR A 260 -4.05 -10.52 3.90
CA THR A 260 -3.93 -9.69 2.68
C THR A 260 -2.68 -8.82 2.68
N GLN A 261 -2.26 -8.32 3.86
CA GLN A 261 -1.04 -7.52 4.03
C GLN A 261 0.23 -8.36 4.21
N GLY A 262 0.11 -9.64 4.54
CA GLY A 262 1.22 -10.56 4.81
C GLY A 262 1.93 -10.34 6.14
N ARG A 263 1.30 -9.66 7.12
CA ARG A 263 1.91 -9.27 8.41
C ARG A 263 0.88 -8.76 9.43
N ALA A 264 1.31 -8.62 10.68
CA ALA A 264 0.53 -8.03 11.76
C ALA A 264 0.31 -6.51 11.57
N LEU A 265 -0.85 -6.03 12.04
CA LEU A 265 -1.30 -4.64 11.94
C LEU A 265 -0.92 -3.83 13.19
N THR A 266 0.38 -3.66 13.42
CA THR A 266 0.93 -3.07 14.67
C THR A 266 0.53 -1.61 14.95
N HIS A 267 0.02 -0.89 13.93
CA HIS A 267 -0.49 0.48 14.07
C HIS A 267 -1.93 0.57 14.56
N LEU A 268 -2.66 -0.55 14.64
CA LEU A 268 -3.99 -0.56 15.27
C LEU A 268 -3.84 -0.48 16.79
N GLN A 269 -4.07 0.71 17.33
CA GLN A 269 -3.78 1.02 18.74
C GLN A 269 -5.03 1.39 19.54
N ARG A 270 -6.16 1.59 18.87
CA ARG A 270 -7.40 2.03 19.54
C ARG A 270 -8.55 1.09 19.22
N LEU A 271 -9.23 0.67 20.28
CA LEU A 271 -10.47 -0.09 20.21
C LEU A 271 -11.65 0.82 20.54
N VAL A 272 -12.66 0.84 19.67
CA VAL A 272 -13.87 1.64 19.84
C VAL A 272 -15.07 0.71 19.87
N VAL A 273 -15.73 0.62 21.02
CA VAL A 273 -17.04 -0.04 21.11
C VAL A 273 -18.11 0.96 20.75
N GLU A 274 -18.85 0.68 19.68
CA GLU A 274 -20.00 1.47 19.29
C GLU A 274 -21.29 0.81 19.74
N ARG A 275 -22.13 1.59 20.40
CA ARG A 275 -23.44 1.14 20.88
C ARG A 275 -24.56 1.81 20.11
N ASP A 276 -25.67 1.09 20.02
CA ASP A 276 -26.89 1.68 19.48
C ASP A 276 -27.34 2.86 20.33
N GLY A 277 -27.89 3.88 19.68
CA GLY A 277 -28.35 5.09 20.34
C GLY A 277 -27.26 6.05 20.85
N GLU A 278 -25.95 5.82 20.64
CA GLU A 278 -24.91 6.82 20.99
C GLU A 278 -24.82 7.98 19.98
N LEU A 279 -25.23 7.73 18.75
CA LEU A 279 -25.24 8.69 17.66
C LEU A 279 -26.63 9.27 17.43
N ILE A 280 -26.68 10.47 16.86
CA ILE A 280 -27.92 10.99 16.30
C ILE A 280 -28.28 10.10 15.11
N GLU A 281 -29.52 9.60 15.13
CA GLU A 281 -29.98 8.71 14.08
C GLU A 281 -30.10 9.49 12.76
N LEU A 282 -29.32 9.05 11.77
CA LEU A 282 -29.35 9.58 10.41
C LEU A 282 -29.63 8.41 9.46
N PRO A 283 -30.91 8.06 9.24
CA PRO A 283 -31.29 7.00 8.31
C PRO A 283 -30.69 7.23 6.91
N PRO A 284 -30.40 6.17 6.13
CA PRO A 284 -29.82 6.32 4.80
C PRO A 284 -30.61 7.25 3.87
N THR A 285 -31.94 7.22 3.95
CA THR A 285 -32.83 8.13 3.21
C THR A 285 -32.62 9.59 3.59
N THR A 286 -32.49 9.88 4.89
CA THR A 286 -32.17 11.22 5.40
C THR A 286 -30.79 11.67 4.92
N ARG A 287 -29.76 10.82 5.01
CA ARG A 287 -28.40 11.14 4.55
C ARG A 287 -28.38 11.50 3.06
N ARG A 288 -29.13 10.73 2.25
CA ARG A 288 -29.26 10.95 0.81
C ARG A 288 -30.03 12.23 0.50
N ASN A 289 -31.17 12.46 1.16
CA ASN A 289 -32.01 13.64 0.91
C ASN A 289 -31.36 14.95 1.39
N LEU A 290 -30.54 14.89 2.44
CA LEU A 290 -29.72 16.02 2.89
C LEU A 290 -28.45 16.21 2.06
N GLU A 291 -28.19 15.32 1.09
CA GLU A 291 -26.99 15.32 0.24
C GLU A 291 -25.71 15.55 1.05
N LEU A 292 -25.56 14.82 2.17
CA LEU A 292 -24.49 15.07 3.14
C LEU A 292 -23.12 14.93 2.50
N VAL A 293 -22.91 13.88 1.71
CA VAL A 293 -21.63 13.54 1.08
C VAL A 293 -21.74 13.17 -0.39
N GLN A 294 -22.97 12.94 -0.89
CA GLN A 294 -23.27 12.65 -2.29
C GLN A 294 -24.60 13.27 -2.66
N THR A 295 -24.72 13.73 -3.90
CA THR A 295 -25.98 14.25 -4.45
C THR A 295 -26.98 13.13 -4.69
N LEU A 296 -28.25 13.47 -4.94
CA LEU A 296 -29.28 12.52 -5.34
C LEU A 296 -28.94 11.76 -6.64
N ARG A 297 -28.08 12.35 -7.47
CA ARG A 297 -27.54 11.79 -8.72
C ARG A 297 -26.28 10.95 -8.52
N GLY A 298 -25.74 10.89 -7.30
CA GLY A 298 -24.53 10.15 -6.97
C GLY A 298 -23.23 10.90 -7.28
N GLU A 299 -23.30 12.23 -7.48
CA GLU A 299 -22.12 13.08 -7.68
C GLU A 299 -21.55 13.50 -6.32
N ASP A 300 -20.24 13.77 -6.25
CA ASP A 300 -19.59 14.19 -5.00
C ASP A 300 -19.89 15.66 -4.62
N ALA A 301 -20.41 16.45 -5.57
CA ALA A 301 -20.74 17.86 -5.39
C ALA A 301 -21.88 18.30 -6.32
N PRO A 302 -22.69 19.31 -5.94
CA PRO A 302 -22.63 20.07 -4.68
C PRO A 302 -23.31 19.33 -3.52
N THR A 303 -22.59 19.15 -2.42
CA THR A 303 -23.01 18.47 -1.18
C THR A 303 -22.68 19.31 0.05
N LEU A 304 -23.30 19.02 1.21
CA LEU A 304 -22.94 19.70 2.47
C LEU A 304 -21.45 19.51 2.80
N PHE A 305 -20.92 18.30 2.58
CA PHE A 305 -19.50 18.02 2.72
C PHE A 305 -18.65 18.85 1.75
N SER A 306 -18.98 18.91 0.46
CA SER A 306 -18.20 19.72 -0.50
C SER A 306 -18.20 21.22 -0.18
N LEU A 307 -19.25 21.71 0.48
CA LEU A 307 -19.37 23.09 0.93
C LEU A 307 -18.49 23.37 2.16
N LEU A 308 -18.49 22.45 3.14
CA LEU A 308 -17.77 22.62 4.40
C LEU A 308 -16.30 22.22 4.33
N ASP A 309 -15.94 21.30 3.44
CA ASP A 309 -14.61 20.72 3.34
C ASP A 309 -13.61 21.68 2.70
N SER A 310 -13.15 22.61 3.54
CA SER A 310 -12.02 23.48 3.30
C SER A 310 -10.77 23.01 4.05
N CYS A 311 -10.66 21.71 4.38
CA CYS A 311 -9.51 21.18 5.10
C CYS A 311 -8.22 21.31 4.26
N MET A 312 -7.07 21.45 4.92
CA MET A 312 -5.77 21.61 4.25
C MET A 312 -5.04 20.27 4.04
N THR A 313 -5.60 19.17 4.55
CA THR A 313 -5.04 17.82 4.48
C THR A 313 -6.14 16.79 4.22
N GLY A 314 -5.81 15.70 3.52
CA GLY A 314 -6.75 14.59 3.27
C GLY A 314 -7.27 13.94 4.55
N MET A 315 -6.41 13.72 5.55
CA MET A 315 -6.82 13.21 6.87
C MET A 315 -7.81 14.13 7.60
N GLY A 316 -7.67 15.46 7.43
CA GLY A 316 -8.64 16.43 7.94
C GLY A 316 -10.00 16.31 7.24
N SER A 317 -10.01 16.19 5.91
CA SER A 317 -11.23 15.99 5.13
C SER A 317 -11.95 14.69 5.51
N ARG A 318 -11.21 13.59 5.71
CA ARG A 318 -11.77 12.31 6.18
C ARG A 318 -12.38 12.44 7.57
N LEU A 319 -11.68 13.08 8.50
CA LEU A 319 -12.18 13.33 9.86
C LEU A 319 -13.46 14.17 9.85
N LEU A 320 -13.51 15.24 9.04
CA LEU A 320 -14.71 16.07 8.87
C LEU A 320 -15.88 15.25 8.32
N LYS A 321 -15.63 14.41 7.31
CA LYS A 321 -16.65 13.51 6.74
C LYS A 321 -17.21 12.57 7.81
N ARG A 322 -16.35 11.97 8.65
CA ARG A 322 -16.76 11.11 9.77
C ARG A 322 -17.64 11.88 10.77
N TRP A 323 -17.24 13.11 11.15
CA TRP A 323 -18.04 13.94 12.07
C TRP A 323 -19.42 14.28 11.52
N LEU A 324 -19.52 14.50 10.21
CA LEU A 324 -20.79 14.80 9.56
C LEU A 324 -21.73 13.57 9.53
N LEU A 325 -21.17 12.38 9.32
CA LEU A 325 -21.93 11.14 9.17
C LEU A 325 -22.21 10.40 10.49
N ALA A 326 -21.45 10.70 11.54
CA ALA A 326 -21.57 10.06 12.86
C ALA A 326 -21.60 11.08 14.01
N PRO A 327 -22.54 12.04 14.03
CA PRO A 327 -22.68 12.98 15.13
C PRO A 327 -23.10 12.26 16.43
N ARG A 328 -22.31 12.44 17.50
CA ARG A 328 -22.60 11.94 18.85
C ARG A 328 -23.83 12.66 19.45
N ARG A 329 -24.67 11.94 20.21
CA ARG A 329 -25.79 12.55 20.97
C ARG A 329 -25.30 13.29 22.21
N GLU A 330 -24.29 12.73 22.86
CA GLU A 330 -23.61 13.35 23.99
C GLU A 330 -22.90 14.62 23.49
N ARG A 331 -23.02 15.72 24.25
CA ARG A 331 -22.68 17.06 23.77
C ARG A 331 -21.31 17.55 24.24
N SER A 332 -20.63 16.86 25.15
CA SER A 332 -19.34 17.28 25.70
C SER A 332 -18.28 17.42 24.60
N GLU A 333 -18.23 16.48 23.65
CA GLU A 333 -17.30 16.56 22.53
C GLU A 333 -17.63 17.75 21.61
N ALA A 334 -18.91 17.98 21.32
CA ALA A 334 -19.35 19.13 20.54
C ALA A 334 -19.02 20.46 21.24
N GLN A 335 -19.22 20.54 22.56
CA GLN A 335 -18.90 21.71 23.38
C GLN A 335 -17.38 21.98 23.40
N ALA A 336 -16.56 20.94 23.55
CA ALA A 336 -15.10 21.06 23.51
C ALA A 336 -14.61 21.56 22.15
N ARG A 337 -15.20 21.08 21.05
CA ARG A 337 -14.91 21.57 19.69
C ARG A 337 -15.35 23.02 19.50
N LEU A 338 -16.52 23.42 20.00
CA LEU A 338 -16.98 24.82 19.94
C LEU A 338 -16.05 25.75 20.72
N ALA A 339 -15.60 25.36 21.92
CA ALA A 339 -14.63 26.12 22.70
C ALA A 339 -13.30 26.27 21.96
N ALA A 340 -12.81 25.21 21.32
CA ALA A 340 -11.61 25.26 20.49
C ALA A 340 -11.77 26.20 19.28
N ILE A 341 -12.90 26.12 18.57
CA ILE A 341 -13.23 27.03 17.45
C ILE A 341 -13.23 28.48 17.91
N ALA A 342 -13.87 28.77 19.05
CA ALA A 342 -13.92 30.12 19.62
C ALA A 342 -12.50 30.63 19.97
N ALA A 343 -11.68 29.81 20.64
CA ALA A 343 -10.32 30.17 20.99
C ALA A 343 -9.45 30.47 19.75
N LEU A 344 -9.64 29.71 18.66
CA LEU A 344 -8.91 29.92 17.40
C LEU A 344 -9.32 31.18 16.64
N GLN A 345 -10.49 31.77 16.97
CA GLN A 345 -11.03 33.00 16.38
C GLN A 345 -10.67 34.26 17.17
N VAL A 346 -9.97 34.13 18.30
CA VAL A 346 -9.52 35.26 19.12
C VAL A 346 -8.04 35.52 18.87
N ALA A 347 -7.71 36.76 18.52
CA ALA A 347 -6.32 37.16 18.32
C ALA A 347 -5.56 37.21 19.66
N PRO A 348 -4.33 36.68 19.76
CA PRO A 348 -3.49 36.81 20.95
C PRO A 348 -3.20 38.29 21.27
N ILE A 349 -2.95 38.59 22.55
CA ILE A 349 -2.56 39.94 22.98
C ILE A 349 -1.30 40.37 22.23
N GLY A 350 -1.34 41.53 21.58
CA GLY A 350 -0.23 42.07 20.79
C GLY A 350 -0.17 41.57 19.33
N SER A 351 -1.16 40.80 18.87
CA SER A 351 -1.28 40.37 17.47
C SER A 351 -2.66 40.70 16.89
N THR A 352 -2.72 41.01 15.60
CA THR A 352 -3.99 41.13 14.84
C THR A 352 -4.30 39.88 14.02
N ALA A 353 -3.36 38.92 13.96
CA ALA A 353 -3.51 37.70 13.18
C ALA A 353 -4.32 36.66 13.97
N LEU A 354 -5.37 36.13 13.34
CA LEU A 354 -6.19 35.07 13.91
C LEU A 354 -5.43 33.72 13.86
N PRO A 355 -5.34 32.96 14.97
CA PRO A 355 -4.64 31.68 15.01
C PRO A 355 -5.06 30.71 13.90
N TRP A 356 -6.36 30.59 13.63
CA TRP A 356 -6.86 29.68 12.59
C TRP A 356 -6.29 29.96 11.18
N ARG A 357 -6.02 31.22 10.83
CA ARG A 357 -5.46 31.58 9.51
C ARG A 357 -4.02 31.13 9.39
N ALA A 358 -3.23 31.39 10.43
CA ALA A 358 -1.83 31.01 10.47
C ALA A 358 -1.67 29.49 10.47
N LEU A 359 -2.48 28.77 11.26
CA LEU A 359 -2.50 27.31 11.28
C LEU A 359 -2.86 26.72 9.91
N ARG A 360 -3.86 27.27 9.21
CA ARG A 360 -4.21 26.81 7.87
C ARG A 360 -3.06 26.96 6.89
N GLU A 361 -2.34 28.07 6.93
CA GLU A 361 -1.18 28.28 6.04
C GLU A 361 -0.09 27.24 6.30
N GLN A 362 0.21 26.97 7.58
CA GLN A 362 1.20 25.96 7.95
C GLN A 362 0.77 24.52 7.61
N LEU A 363 -0.52 24.23 7.74
CA LEU A 363 -1.09 22.92 7.40
C LEU A 363 -1.16 22.65 5.90
N LYS A 364 -1.15 23.69 5.03
CA LYS A 364 -1.08 23.48 3.58
C LYS A 364 0.14 22.65 3.20
N ASN A 365 -0.01 21.79 2.19
CA ASN A 365 1.06 20.92 1.70
C ASN A 365 1.66 20.05 2.82
N THR A 366 0.87 19.70 3.84
CA THR A 366 1.25 18.68 4.81
C THR A 366 0.84 17.33 4.26
N SER A 367 1.74 16.37 4.37
CA SER A 367 1.53 15.00 3.91
C SER A 367 0.48 14.27 4.74
N ASP A 368 -0.04 13.18 4.19
CA ASP A 368 -1.01 12.33 4.88
C ASP A 368 -0.31 11.39 5.88
N VAL A 369 0.07 11.95 7.03
CA VAL A 369 0.84 11.25 8.07
C VAL A 369 0.10 10.01 8.58
N GLU A 370 -1.23 10.04 8.66
CA GLU A 370 -2.06 8.89 9.05
C GLU A 370 -1.79 7.67 8.15
N ARG A 371 -1.88 7.87 6.83
CA ARG A 371 -1.63 6.79 5.87
C ARG A 371 -0.15 6.40 5.77
N ILE A 372 0.77 7.37 5.90
CA ILE A 372 2.21 7.10 5.92
C ILE A 372 2.56 6.22 7.12
N ALA A 373 2.03 6.51 8.30
CA ALA A 373 2.26 5.71 9.51
C ALA A 373 1.79 4.26 9.33
N ALA A 374 0.60 4.05 8.75
CA ALA A 374 0.12 2.71 8.41
C ALA A 374 1.06 1.99 7.43
N ARG A 375 1.55 2.66 6.38
CA ARG A 375 2.52 2.08 5.44
C ARG A 375 3.87 1.80 6.07
N ILE A 376 4.32 2.58 7.05
CA ILE A 376 5.53 2.29 7.83
C ILE A 376 5.34 1.01 8.64
N ALA A 377 4.24 0.89 9.40
CA ALA A 377 3.92 -0.31 10.17
C ALA A 377 3.83 -1.55 9.26
N LEU A 378 3.33 -1.36 8.04
CA LEU A 378 3.24 -2.41 7.04
C LEU A 378 4.53 -2.63 6.21
N ARG A 379 5.64 -1.92 6.50
CA ARG A 379 6.87 -1.86 5.69
C ARG A 379 6.62 -1.76 4.18
N GLN A 380 5.64 -0.94 3.82
CA GLN A 380 5.26 -0.60 2.44
C GLN A 380 5.51 0.88 2.13
N VAL A 381 6.08 1.63 3.08
CA VAL A 381 6.42 3.05 2.90
C VAL A 381 7.43 3.21 1.77
N ARG A 382 7.29 4.28 0.99
CA ARG A 382 8.22 4.66 -0.07
C ARG A 382 9.20 5.75 0.41
N PRO A 383 10.42 5.86 -0.16
CA PRO A 383 11.42 6.83 0.29
C PRO A 383 10.94 8.28 0.37
N ARG A 384 10.18 8.74 -0.65
CA ARG A 384 9.63 10.10 -0.68
C ARG A 384 8.62 10.37 0.44
N GLU A 385 7.95 9.33 0.93
CA GLU A 385 7.01 9.46 2.05
C GLU A 385 7.73 9.65 3.38
N LEU A 386 8.93 9.08 3.55
CA LEU A 386 9.77 9.34 4.73
C LEU A 386 10.26 10.79 4.75
N VAL A 387 10.58 11.37 3.60
CA VAL A 387 10.86 12.81 3.49
C VAL A 387 9.60 13.62 3.82
N ALA A 388 8.45 13.20 3.31
CA ALA A 388 7.18 13.85 3.59
C ALA A 388 6.80 13.78 5.09
N LEU A 389 7.13 12.69 5.78
CA LEU A 389 6.99 12.55 7.22
C LEU A 389 7.96 13.46 7.97
N ARG A 390 9.24 13.50 7.57
CA ARG A 390 10.24 14.42 8.14
C ARG A 390 9.76 15.87 8.12
N LEU A 391 9.21 16.31 6.99
CA LEU A 391 8.66 17.66 6.84
C LEU A 391 7.41 17.87 7.72
N ALA A 392 6.55 16.86 7.85
CA ALA A 392 5.37 16.96 8.70
C ALA A 392 5.72 17.03 10.20
N LEU A 393 6.74 16.29 10.65
CA LEU A 393 7.23 16.36 12.04
C LEU A 393 7.81 17.74 12.35
N ALA A 394 8.63 18.30 11.45
CA ALA A 394 9.15 19.66 11.62
C ALA A 394 8.03 20.72 11.65
N LYS A 395 6.96 20.53 10.87
CA LYS A 395 5.77 21.40 10.94
C LYS A 395 5.00 21.24 12.24
N ALA A 396 4.85 20.02 12.76
CA ALA A 396 4.18 19.76 14.04
C ALA A 396 4.82 20.56 15.19
N GLU A 397 6.15 20.56 15.26
CA GLU A 397 6.91 21.35 16.25
C GLU A 397 6.65 22.85 16.13
N GLN A 398 6.49 23.36 14.90
CA GLN A 398 6.18 24.78 14.65
C GLN A 398 4.72 25.13 14.95
N LEU A 399 3.80 24.17 14.78
CA LEU A 399 2.36 24.35 15.00
C LEU A 399 1.98 24.33 16.49
N ALA A 400 2.61 23.48 17.29
CA ALA A 400 2.34 23.34 18.72
C ALA A 400 2.28 24.68 19.48
N PRO A 401 3.28 25.59 19.38
CA PRO A 401 3.24 26.88 20.10
C PRO A 401 2.19 27.86 19.58
N MET A 402 1.58 27.62 18.41
CA MET A 402 0.56 28.48 17.83
C MET A 402 -0.85 28.20 18.38
N LEU A 403 -1.04 27.07 19.08
CA LEU A 403 -2.33 26.67 19.60
C LEU A 403 -2.69 27.42 20.90
N PRO A 404 -3.88 28.02 21.01
CA PRO A 404 -4.34 28.63 22.24
C PRO A 404 -4.74 27.56 23.26
N THR A 405 -3.78 27.15 24.11
CA THR A 405 -3.92 26.08 25.11
C THR A 405 -4.90 26.37 26.25
N ALA A 406 -5.46 27.58 26.31
CA ALA A 406 -6.57 27.90 27.22
C ALA A 406 -7.82 27.04 26.95
N ALA A 407 -8.01 26.55 25.71
CA ALA A 407 -9.03 25.56 25.40
C ALA A 407 -8.48 24.14 25.66
N PRO A 408 -9.11 23.32 26.54
CA PRO A 408 -8.57 22.01 26.93
C PRO A 408 -8.35 21.04 25.76
N LEU A 409 -9.20 21.07 24.74
CA LEU A 409 -9.03 20.26 23.53
C LEU A 409 -7.76 20.64 22.75
N LEU A 410 -7.46 21.93 22.66
CA LEU A 410 -6.27 22.41 21.95
C LEU A 410 -4.99 22.16 22.76
N ALA A 411 -5.06 22.22 24.10
CA ALA A 411 -3.96 21.79 24.96
C ALA A 411 -3.58 20.32 24.70
N ARG A 412 -4.57 19.42 24.69
CA ARG A 412 -4.34 18.01 24.34
C ARG A 412 -3.74 17.83 22.94
N ILE A 413 -4.26 18.52 21.94
CA ILE A 413 -3.71 18.46 20.56
C ILE A 413 -2.27 18.99 20.53
N THR A 414 -1.92 19.95 21.39
CA THR A 414 -0.55 20.46 21.52
C THR A 414 0.38 19.37 22.05
N ASP A 415 -0.07 18.60 23.05
CA ASP A 415 0.68 17.47 23.59
C ASP A 415 0.82 16.35 22.53
N ASP A 416 -0.24 16.09 21.75
CA ASP A 416 -0.24 15.09 20.67
C ASP A 416 0.70 15.44 19.50
N PHE A 417 1.14 16.72 19.36
CA PHE A 417 2.14 17.11 18.36
C PHE A 417 3.56 16.70 18.72
N ALA A 418 3.82 16.28 19.96
CA ALA A 418 5.14 15.86 20.39
C ALA A 418 5.56 14.57 19.64
N ALA A 419 6.50 14.72 18.71
CA ALA A 419 7.10 13.58 18.03
C ALA A 419 7.92 12.73 19.01
N PRO A 420 8.02 11.40 18.78
CA PRO A 420 8.94 10.58 19.56
C PRO A 420 10.38 11.11 19.46
N PRO A 421 11.12 11.19 20.57
CA PRO A 421 12.48 11.75 20.57
C PRO A 421 13.39 11.07 19.54
N GLY A 422 14.16 11.87 18.81
CA GLY A 422 15.13 11.40 17.81
C GLY A 422 14.55 10.96 16.47
N CYS A 423 13.22 10.83 16.32
CA CYS A 423 12.63 10.42 15.04
C CYS A 423 12.92 11.41 13.89
N GLY A 424 12.79 12.71 14.15
CA GLY A 424 13.09 13.74 13.16
C GLY A 424 14.57 13.74 12.75
N GLU A 425 15.47 13.67 13.73
CA GLU A 425 16.92 13.64 13.55
C GLU A 425 17.39 12.40 12.77
N LEU A 426 16.80 11.24 13.05
CA LEU A 426 17.05 10.01 12.31
C LEU A 426 16.66 10.17 10.84
N LEU A 427 15.46 10.68 10.54
CA LEU A 427 15.04 10.88 9.15
C LEU A 427 15.88 11.92 8.41
N VAL A 428 16.36 12.96 9.10
CA VAL A 428 17.27 13.97 8.53
C VAL A 428 18.63 13.36 8.19
N SER A 429 19.19 12.56 9.09
CA SER A 429 20.52 11.97 8.94
C SER A 429 20.55 10.71 8.08
N ALA A 430 19.43 9.99 7.94
CA ALA A 430 19.37 8.71 7.23
C ALA A 430 18.86 8.82 5.79
N ILE A 431 17.96 9.77 5.47
CA ILE A 431 17.28 9.83 4.17
C ILE A 431 17.73 11.05 3.38
N GLN A 432 18.09 10.83 2.11
CA GLN A 432 18.41 11.89 1.16
C GLN A 432 17.27 12.92 1.07
N PRO A 433 17.54 14.22 0.88
CA PRO A 433 16.49 15.22 0.68
C PRO A 433 15.62 14.94 -0.54
N GLU A 434 16.22 14.42 -1.61
CA GLU A 434 15.56 14.06 -2.87
C GLU A 434 15.84 12.59 -3.22
N PRO A 435 15.21 11.64 -2.52
CA PRO A 435 15.50 10.22 -2.73
C PRO A 435 14.84 9.73 -4.02
N SER A 436 15.40 8.66 -4.58
CA SER A 436 14.74 7.89 -5.64
C SER A 436 13.33 7.45 -5.24
N ALA A 437 12.46 7.25 -6.22
CA ALA A 437 11.07 6.86 -5.96
C ALA A 437 10.95 5.48 -5.29
N LEU A 438 11.88 4.57 -5.56
CA LEU A 438 11.92 3.22 -5.03
C LEU A 438 13.32 2.89 -4.51
N VAL A 439 13.39 2.18 -3.38
CA VAL A 439 14.67 1.75 -2.77
C VAL A 439 15.50 0.85 -3.67
N ARG A 440 14.85 0.09 -4.57
CA ARG A 440 15.55 -0.80 -5.51
C ARG A 440 16.41 -0.08 -6.53
N ASP A 441 16.18 1.22 -6.73
CA ASP A 441 16.92 2.04 -7.68
C ASP A 441 18.12 2.74 -7.01
N GLY A 442 18.27 2.59 -5.69
CA GLY A 442 19.32 3.23 -4.89
C GLY A 442 19.15 4.74 -4.73
N GLY A 443 20.08 5.42 -4.06
CA GLY A 443 20.06 6.87 -3.88
C GLY A 443 18.96 7.34 -2.92
N VAL A 444 18.70 6.56 -1.87
CA VAL A 444 17.73 6.82 -0.81
C VAL A 444 18.42 7.22 0.48
N ILE A 445 19.49 6.51 0.87
CA ILE A 445 20.19 6.73 2.13
C ILE A 445 21.17 7.90 1.99
N ALA A 446 21.16 8.81 2.97
CA ALA A 446 21.98 10.01 3.00
C ALA A 446 23.48 9.68 3.07
N THR A 447 24.30 10.51 2.44
CA THR A 447 25.76 10.45 2.58
C THR A 447 26.16 10.77 4.02
N GLY A 448 27.11 10.03 4.58
CA GLY A 448 27.55 10.16 5.97
C GLY A 448 26.72 9.35 6.96
N HIS A 449 25.63 8.69 6.53
CA HIS A 449 24.83 7.82 7.40
C HIS A 449 25.52 6.48 7.67
N ASP A 450 26.19 5.92 6.66
CA ASP A 450 26.86 4.62 6.73
C ASP A 450 28.18 4.65 5.96
N ALA A 451 29.29 4.44 6.68
CA ALA A 451 30.63 4.55 6.13
C ALA A 451 30.92 3.50 5.04
N GLU A 452 30.37 2.28 5.18
CA GLU A 452 30.53 1.23 4.16
C GLU A 452 29.81 1.61 2.86
N LEU A 453 28.58 2.10 2.96
CA LEU A 453 27.83 2.59 1.79
C LEU A 453 28.55 3.75 1.10
N ASP A 454 29.10 4.69 1.85
CA ASP A 454 29.86 5.81 1.29
C ASP A 454 31.13 5.36 0.57
N GLU A 455 31.89 4.40 1.13
CA GLU A 455 33.06 3.82 0.47
C GLU A 455 32.67 3.12 -0.85
N LEU A 456 31.58 2.33 -0.83
CA LEU A 456 31.09 1.64 -2.02
C LEU A 456 30.62 2.61 -3.10
N ARG A 457 29.94 3.70 -2.72
CA ARG A 457 29.53 4.78 -3.64
C ARG A 457 30.74 5.51 -4.23
N ALA A 458 31.76 5.80 -3.43
CA ALA A 458 32.98 6.46 -3.91
C ALA A 458 33.71 5.62 -4.98
N ILE A 459 33.65 4.29 -4.93
CA ILE A 459 34.17 3.43 -6.01
C ILE A 459 33.38 3.65 -7.31
N GLY A 460 32.06 3.79 -7.21
CA GLY A 460 31.17 4.10 -8.33
C GLY A 460 31.45 5.49 -8.93
N ASP A 461 31.54 6.53 -8.12
CA ASP A 461 31.76 7.91 -8.57
C ASP A 461 33.13 8.09 -9.27
N ASN A 462 34.13 7.30 -8.86
CA ASN A 462 35.44 7.25 -9.51
C ASN A 462 35.42 6.54 -10.89
N CYS A 463 34.28 5.98 -11.33
CA CYS A 463 34.16 5.38 -12.66
C CYS A 463 34.36 6.40 -13.77
N ASP A 464 33.67 7.54 -13.73
CA ASP A 464 33.73 8.50 -14.84
C ASP A 464 35.15 9.05 -15.02
N ALA A 465 35.85 9.32 -13.92
CA ALA A 465 37.24 9.77 -13.93
C ALA A 465 38.18 8.69 -14.52
N PHE A 466 37.99 7.42 -14.15
CA PHE A 466 38.76 6.31 -14.70
C PHE A 466 38.51 6.14 -16.21
N LEU A 467 37.24 6.18 -16.64
CA LEU A 467 36.86 6.00 -18.05
C LEU A 467 37.42 7.11 -18.93
N LEU A 468 37.36 8.36 -18.47
CA LEU A 468 37.97 9.51 -19.16
C LEU A 468 39.49 9.35 -19.30
N LYS A 469 40.15 8.95 -18.22
CA LYS A 469 41.60 8.72 -18.22
C LYS A 469 41.99 7.60 -19.19
N LEU A 470 41.27 6.48 -19.16
CA LEU A 470 41.49 5.36 -20.06
C LEU A 470 41.22 5.74 -21.52
N GLU A 471 40.17 6.53 -21.78
CA GLU A 471 39.88 7.02 -23.13
C GLU A 471 41.02 7.87 -23.70
N VAL A 472 41.56 8.81 -22.91
CA VAL A 472 42.70 9.64 -23.33
C VAL A 472 43.94 8.79 -23.57
N GLN A 473 44.27 7.90 -22.64
CA GLN A 473 45.44 7.01 -22.77
C GLN A 473 45.34 6.12 -24.01
N GLU A 474 44.17 5.54 -24.28
CA GLU A 474 43.97 4.68 -25.44
C GLU A 474 43.94 5.46 -26.76
N ARG A 475 43.43 6.70 -26.78
CA ARG A 475 43.53 7.59 -27.95
C ARG A 475 44.99 7.91 -28.30
N GLU A 476 45.79 8.27 -27.31
CA GLU A 476 47.21 8.58 -27.48
C GLU A 476 48.01 7.36 -27.91
N ARG A 477 47.75 6.19 -27.30
CA ARG A 477 48.45 4.94 -27.58
C ARG A 477 48.15 4.38 -28.97
N THR A 478 46.90 4.45 -29.42
CA THR A 478 46.46 3.83 -30.70
C THR A 478 46.45 4.81 -31.87
N GLY A 479 46.48 6.12 -31.59
CA GLY A 479 46.32 7.16 -32.61
C GLY A 479 44.92 7.21 -33.24
N ILE A 480 43.90 6.67 -32.55
CA ILE A 480 42.50 6.65 -33.00
C ILE A 480 41.75 7.80 -32.29
N ALA A 481 41.73 8.98 -32.91
CA ALA A 481 41.19 10.20 -32.29
C ALA A 481 39.70 10.12 -31.89
N ASN A 482 38.91 9.29 -32.58
CA ASN A 482 37.46 9.13 -32.36
C ASN A 482 37.09 7.92 -31.48
N LEU A 483 38.08 7.25 -30.87
CA LEU A 483 37.84 6.17 -29.91
C LEU A 483 37.02 6.69 -28.73
N ARG A 484 36.01 5.94 -28.29
CA ARG A 484 35.20 6.28 -27.11
C ARG A 484 35.08 5.11 -26.16
N VAL A 485 35.19 5.38 -24.87
CA VAL A 485 34.88 4.38 -23.82
C VAL A 485 33.45 4.65 -23.35
N GLN A 486 32.58 3.65 -23.46
CA GLN A 486 31.15 3.80 -23.16
C GLN A 486 30.63 2.59 -22.38
N PHE A 487 29.44 2.75 -21.80
CA PHE A 487 28.70 1.70 -21.12
C PHE A 487 27.34 1.47 -21.78
N ASN A 488 26.92 0.20 -21.87
CA ASN A 488 25.52 -0.13 -22.09
C ASN A 488 25.09 -1.29 -21.18
N ARG A 489 23.79 -1.39 -20.90
CA ARG A 489 23.25 -2.40 -19.98
C ARG A 489 23.37 -3.85 -20.46
N VAL A 490 23.54 -4.10 -21.76
CA VAL A 490 23.53 -5.46 -22.34
C VAL A 490 24.93 -6.05 -22.42
N HIS A 491 25.92 -5.23 -22.76
CA HIS A 491 27.29 -5.62 -23.05
C HIS A 491 28.30 -4.95 -22.12
N GLY A 492 27.89 -4.23 -21.08
CA GLY A 492 28.77 -3.60 -20.10
C GLY A 492 29.59 -2.44 -20.68
N PHE A 493 30.80 -2.24 -20.15
CA PHE A 493 31.76 -1.27 -20.67
C PHE A 493 32.39 -1.75 -21.98
N TYR A 494 32.69 -0.83 -22.89
CA TYR A 494 33.35 -1.16 -24.14
C TYR A 494 34.09 0.05 -24.71
N ILE A 495 35.05 -0.25 -25.57
CA ILE A 495 35.77 0.71 -26.40
C ILE A 495 35.17 0.65 -27.80
N GLU A 496 34.58 1.73 -28.27
CA GLU A 496 34.00 1.84 -29.60
C GLU A 496 34.99 2.47 -30.58
N VAL A 497 35.20 1.79 -31.72
CA VAL A 497 36.11 2.21 -32.80
C VAL A 497 35.35 2.14 -34.12
N THR A 498 35.51 3.15 -34.98
CA THR A 498 34.90 3.16 -36.32
C THR A 498 35.55 2.14 -37.24
N GLN A 499 34.78 1.56 -38.17
CA GLN A 499 35.28 0.55 -39.12
C GLN A 499 36.55 0.98 -39.88
N SER A 500 36.66 2.26 -40.24
CA SER A 500 37.81 2.82 -40.96
C SER A 500 39.14 2.76 -40.19
N MET A 501 39.10 2.55 -38.87
CA MET A 501 40.26 2.54 -37.98
C MET A 501 40.54 1.15 -37.38
N LEU A 502 39.85 0.11 -37.84
CA LEU A 502 40.00 -1.26 -37.34
C LEU A 502 41.43 -1.81 -37.49
N THR A 503 42.14 -1.41 -38.55
CA THR A 503 43.53 -1.81 -38.78
C THR A 503 44.51 -1.28 -37.72
N LYS A 504 44.11 -0.26 -36.94
CA LYS A 504 44.89 0.30 -35.84
C LYS A 504 44.52 -0.28 -34.47
N VAL A 505 43.52 -1.16 -34.40
CA VAL A 505 43.10 -1.79 -33.14
C VAL A 505 44.15 -2.80 -32.71
N PRO A 506 44.72 -2.69 -31.50
CA PRO A 506 45.76 -3.62 -31.05
C PRO A 506 45.23 -5.00 -30.67
N ASP A 507 46.09 -6.02 -30.71
CA ASP A 507 45.72 -7.42 -30.48
C ASP A 507 45.18 -7.72 -29.08
N ASN A 508 45.48 -6.87 -28.08
CA ASN A 508 44.96 -7.04 -26.72
C ASN A 508 43.48 -6.67 -26.57
N TYR A 509 42.84 -6.16 -27.63
CA TYR A 509 41.42 -5.82 -27.66
C TYR A 509 40.60 -7.05 -28.03
N ARG A 510 39.69 -7.47 -27.15
CA ARG A 510 38.76 -8.57 -27.44
C ARG A 510 37.46 -8.01 -27.98
N ARG A 511 37.05 -8.45 -29.16
CA ARG A 511 35.80 -7.98 -29.79
C ARG A 511 34.59 -8.46 -28.98
N ARG A 512 33.67 -7.52 -28.67
CA ARG A 512 32.44 -7.76 -27.90
C ARG A 512 31.19 -7.71 -28.78
N GLN A 513 31.12 -6.75 -29.71
CA GLN A 513 29.95 -6.53 -30.57
C GLN A 513 30.35 -5.86 -31.89
N THR A 514 29.74 -6.28 -32.99
CA THR A 514 29.89 -5.64 -34.31
C THR A 514 28.63 -4.82 -34.62
N LEU A 515 28.81 -3.55 -35.00
CA LEU A 515 27.74 -2.64 -35.44
C LEU A 515 27.93 -2.27 -36.91
N LYS A 516 26.91 -1.63 -37.50
CA LYS A 516 26.92 -1.23 -38.92
C LYS A 516 28.11 -0.34 -39.29
N ASN A 517 28.52 0.59 -38.40
CA ASN A 517 29.56 1.59 -38.68
C ASN A 517 30.73 1.56 -37.67
N ALA A 518 30.69 0.68 -36.67
CA ALA A 518 31.66 0.62 -35.58
C ALA A 518 31.81 -0.81 -35.06
N GLU A 519 32.93 -1.09 -34.39
CA GLU A 519 33.11 -2.28 -33.58
C GLU A 519 33.40 -1.92 -32.13
N ARG A 520 32.94 -2.77 -31.22
CA ARG A 520 33.09 -2.61 -29.78
C ARG A 520 34.02 -3.67 -29.22
N PHE A 521 34.96 -3.24 -28.39
CA PHE A 521 36.01 -4.06 -27.81
C PHE A 521 36.04 -3.96 -26.28
N ILE A 522 36.67 -4.93 -25.62
CA ILE A 522 36.98 -4.92 -24.19
C ILE A 522 38.47 -5.23 -24.01
N THR A 523 39.13 -4.53 -23.09
CA THR A 523 40.51 -4.84 -22.68
C THR A 523 40.52 -5.57 -21.34
N PRO A 524 41.59 -6.33 -21.00
CA PRO A 524 41.70 -6.95 -19.68
C PRO A 524 41.59 -5.94 -18.53
N GLU A 525 42.23 -4.77 -18.66
CA GLU A 525 42.16 -3.68 -17.67
C GLU A 525 40.73 -3.15 -17.50
N LEU A 526 40.03 -2.86 -18.60
CA LEU A 526 38.64 -2.39 -18.55
C LEU A 526 37.71 -3.47 -18.00
N LYS A 527 38.02 -4.75 -18.22
CA LYS A 527 37.24 -5.87 -17.65
C LYS A 527 37.43 -5.99 -16.14
N THR A 528 38.66 -5.90 -15.64
CA THR A 528 38.91 -5.89 -14.19
C THR A 528 38.23 -4.70 -13.50
N PHE A 529 38.25 -3.54 -14.15
CA PHE A 529 37.52 -2.37 -13.67
C PHE A 529 36.00 -2.58 -13.68
N GLU A 530 35.44 -3.11 -14.78
CA GLU A 530 34.02 -3.46 -14.90
C GLU A 530 33.57 -4.36 -13.75
N ASP A 531 34.31 -5.43 -13.47
CA ASP A 531 33.95 -6.39 -12.41
C ASP A 531 33.98 -5.74 -11.02
N LYS A 532 34.97 -4.88 -10.75
CA LYS A 532 35.06 -4.14 -9.49
C LYS A 532 33.94 -3.12 -9.33
N ALA A 533 33.66 -2.34 -10.36
CA ALA A 533 32.65 -1.28 -10.35
C ALA A 533 31.24 -1.85 -10.21
N LEU A 534 30.89 -2.87 -11.00
CA LEU A 534 29.59 -3.53 -10.91
C LEU A 534 29.40 -4.22 -9.55
N SER A 535 30.44 -4.90 -9.04
CA SER A 535 30.38 -5.50 -7.70
C SER A 535 30.17 -4.46 -6.60
N ALA A 536 30.85 -3.31 -6.68
CA ALA A 536 30.66 -2.23 -5.73
C ALA A 536 29.24 -1.64 -5.81
N GLN A 537 28.69 -1.45 -7.01
CA GLN A 537 27.33 -0.97 -7.23
C GLN A 537 26.28 -1.92 -6.65
N ASP A 538 26.40 -3.23 -6.90
CA ASP A 538 25.49 -4.25 -6.37
C ASP A 538 25.56 -4.32 -4.84
N ARG A 539 26.77 -4.27 -4.27
CA ARG A 539 26.97 -4.22 -2.82
C ARG A 539 26.42 -2.94 -2.20
N ALA A 540 26.61 -1.79 -2.83
CA ALA A 540 26.07 -0.51 -2.38
C ALA A 540 24.54 -0.58 -2.32
N LEU A 541 23.91 -1.07 -3.39
CA LEU A 541 22.46 -1.22 -3.45
C LEU A 541 21.93 -2.22 -2.42
N ALA A 542 22.63 -3.32 -2.18
CA ALA A 542 22.26 -4.28 -1.14
C ALA A 542 22.40 -3.69 0.27
N ARG A 543 23.49 -2.95 0.54
CA ARG A 543 23.69 -2.24 1.82
C ARG A 543 22.62 -1.18 2.04
N GLU A 544 22.30 -0.41 1.01
CA GLU A 544 21.26 0.61 1.03
C GLU A 544 19.87 0.00 1.32
N LYS A 545 19.53 -1.13 0.70
CA LYS A 545 18.29 -1.88 0.99
C LYS A 545 18.24 -2.48 2.41
N PHE A 546 19.40 -2.72 3.02
CA PHE A 546 19.47 -3.23 4.40
C PHE A 546 19.30 -2.11 5.43
N LEU A 547 19.84 -0.92 5.14
CA LEU A 547 19.70 0.27 5.98
C LEU A 547 18.28 0.86 5.95
N TYR A 548 17.64 0.80 4.77
CA TYR A 548 16.24 1.17 4.56
C TYR A 548 15.28 0.14 5.15
#